data_AF-A0AA38HDK2-F1
#
_entry.id   AF-A0AA38HDK2-F1
#
_cell.length_a   1.000
_cell.length_b   1.000
_cell.length_c   1.000
_cell.angle_alpha   90.00
_cell.angle_beta   90.00
_cell.angle_gamma   90.00
#
_symmetry.space_group_name_H-M   'P 1'
#
loop_
_entity.id
_entity.type
_entity.pdbx_description
1 polymer ?
#
loop_
_entity_poly.entity_id
_entity_poly.type
_entity_poly.pdbx_seq_one_letter_code
_entity_poly.pdbx_strand_id
1 'polypeptide(L)'
;MVRWYPEAPADKRGWRYAIWKKRMMLSSTLGFSMLQTWETVLVLTLLFALTLIFWLSVFNLYPRYFAYLSRRFSYYVFEDENASLSAALREWAREGVRRVLGSGAAAGGKAKVLAAGEL
;
A
#
# COMPACT_ATOMS: atom_id res chain seq x y z
N MET A 1 12.65 35.14 -7.35
CA MET A 1 12.60 33.68 -7.11
C MET A 1 12.45 32.99 -8.45
N VAL A 2 13.50 32.33 -8.95
CA VAL A 2 13.45 31.62 -10.24
C VAL A 2 12.79 30.26 -10.00
N ARG A 3 11.63 30.04 -10.64
CA ARG A 3 10.79 28.85 -10.46
C ARG A 3 11.21 27.81 -11.51
N TRP A 4 11.93 26.78 -11.08
CA TRP A 4 12.57 25.77 -11.95
C TRP A 4 11.71 24.53 -12.26
N TYR A 5 10.47 24.45 -11.77
CA TYR A 5 9.61 23.28 -11.99
C TYR A 5 8.31 23.64 -12.73
N PRO A 6 7.90 22.86 -13.75
CA PRO A 6 6.61 23.05 -14.39
C PRO A 6 5.51 22.75 -13.37
N GLU A 7 4.70 23.77 -13.08
CA GLU A 7 3.61 23.71 -12.11
C GLU A 7 2.61 22.63 -12.51
N ALA A 8 2.21 21.79 -11.55
CA ALA A 8 1.09 20.89 -11.76
C ALA A 8 -0.14 21.75 -12.06
N PRO A 9 -0.87 21.51 -13.16
CA PRO A 9 -2.08 22.26 -13.46
C PRO A 9 -3.06 22.11 -12.29
N ALA A 10 -3.72 23.22 -11.91
CA ALA A 10 -4.59 23.28 -10.73
C ALA A 10 -5.79 22.32 -10.82
N ASP A 11 -6.18 21.88 -12.03
CA ASP A 11 -7.28 20.96 -12.26
C ASP A 11 -6.81 19.50 -12.33
N LYS A 12 -7.30 18.63 -11.43
CA LYS A 12 -6.91 17.21 -11.42
C LYS A 12 -7.65 16.34 -12.45
N ARG A 13 -8.65 16.89 -13.16
CA ARG A 13 -9.60 16.11 -14.00
C ARG A 13 -9.55 16.46 -15.49
N GLY A 14 -8.79 17.49 -15.89
CA GLY A 14 -8.67 17.87 -17.29
C GLY A 14 -7.59 17.12 -18.05
N TRP A 15 -7.66 17.21 -19.38
CA TRP A 15 -6.68 16.64 -20.31
C TRP A 15 -5.28 17.26 -20.14
N ARG A 16 -5.20 18.52 -19.67
CA ARG A 16 -3.94 19.22 -19.35
C ARG A 16 -3.15 18.50 -18.25
N TYR A 17 -3.84 18.02 -17.22
CA TYR A 17 -3.25 17.19 -16.17
C TYR A 17 -2.81 15.83 -16.69
N ALA A 18 -3.59 15.20 -17.57
CA ALA A 18 -3.19 13.94 -18.19
C ALA A 18 -1.91 14.09 -19.04
N ILE A 19 -1.80 15.16 -19.83
CA ILE A 19 -0.58 15.46 -20.60
C ILE A 19 0.60 15.77 -19.68
N TRP A 20 0.41 16.57 -18.64
CA TRP A 20 1.45 16.86 -17.66
C TRP A 20 1.94 15.57 -16.97
N LYS A 21 1.02 14.70 -16.52
CA LYS A 21 1.33 13.40 -15.92
C LYS A 21 2.10 12.50 -16.87
N LYS A 22 1.66 12.40 -18.13
CA LYS A 22 2.33 11.59 -19.16
C LYS A 22 3.72 12.13 -19.46
N ARG A 23 3.88 13.44 -19.61
CA ARG A 23 5.19 14.09 -19.80
C ARG A 23 6.12 13.82 -18.62
N MET A 24 5.63 13.91 -17.39
CA MET A 24 6.43 13.66 -16.20
C MET A 24 6.88 12.20 -16.10
N MET A 25 5.97 11.25 -16.39
CA MET A 25 6.32 9.82 -16.48
C MET A 25 7.38 9.58 -17.55
N LEU A 26 7.24 10.22 -18.72
CA LEU A 26 8.18 10.09 -19.82
C LEU A 26 9.56 10.68 -19.46
N SER A 27 9.61 11.81 -18.76
CA SER A 27 10.87 12.37 -18.24
C SER A 27 11.55 11.46 -17.22
N SER A 28 10.80 10.81 -16.34
CA SER A 28 11.36 9.82 -15.40
C SER A 28 11.89 8.58 -16.12
N THR A 29 11.14 8.06 -17.10
CA THR A 29 11.55 6.88 -17.89
C THR A 29 12.70 7.21 -18.85
N LEU A 30 12.75 8.40 -19.43
CA LEU A 30 13.88 8.87 -20.25
C LEU A 30 15.15 9.03 -19.42
N GLY A 31 15.04 9.57 -18.20
CA GLY A 31 16.16 9.60 -17.26
C GLY A 31 16.70 8.19 -17.00
N PHE A 32 15.80 7.21 -16.84
CA PHE A 32 16.18 5.80 -16.69
C PHE A 32 16.73 5.16 -17.97
N SER A 33 16.29 5.62 -19.15
CA SER A 33 16.70 5.11 -20.47
C SER A 33 18.05 5.68 -20.93
N MET A 34 18.50 6.79 -20.35
CA MET A 34 19.82 7.37 -20.61
C MET A 34 20.93 6.73 -19.75
N LEU A 35 20.56 5.97 -18.71
CA LEU A 35 21.52 5.15 -17.99
C LEU A 35 21.97 3.98 -18.87
N GLN A 36 23.25 3.62 -18.77
CA GLN A 36 23.72 2.39 -19.38
C GLN A 36 23.02 1.19 -18.72
N THR A 37 22.80 0.13 -19.50
CA THR A 37 22.04 -1.06 -19.07
C THR A 37 22.55 -1.64 -17.73
N TRP A 38 23.84 -1.53 -17.44
CA TRP A 38 24.41 -2.02 -16.17
C TRP A 38 24.07 -1.11 -14.97
N GLU A 39 24.02 0.21 -15.16
CA GLU A 39 23.67 1.17 -14.10
C GLU A 39 22.20 1.02 -13.70
N THR A 40 21.32 0.81 -14.68
CA THR A 40 19.92 0.48 -14.47
C THR A 40 19.76 -0.76 -13.57
N VAL A 41 20.56 -1.80 -13.82
CA VAL A 41 20.56 -3.03 -13.00
C VAL A 41 21.01 -2.72 -11.58
N LEU A 42 22.05 -1.90 -11.37
CA LEU A 42 22.49 -1.51 -10.02
C LEU A 42 21.44 -0.69 -9.26
N VAL A 43 20.75 0.23 -9.93
CA VAL A 43 19.69 1.02 -9.30
C VAL A 43 18.51 0.12 -8.91
N LEU A 44 18.11 -0.82 -9.78
CA LEU A 44 17.04 -1.76 -9.47
C LEU A 44 17.40 -2.72 -8.34
N THR A 45 18.63 -3.24 -8.30
CA THR A 45 19.08 -4.12 -7.21
C THR A 45 19.17 -3.36 -5.89
N LEU A 46 19.65 -2.12 -5.89
CA LEU A 46 19.67 -1.27 -4.70
C LEU A 46 18.25 -0.97 -4.20
N LEU A 47 17.34 -0.57 -5.09
CA LEU A 47 15.94 -0.31 -4.75
C LEU A 47 15.26 -1.57 -4.18
N PHE A 48 15.54 -2.73 -4.79
CA PHE A 48 15.02 -4.00 -4.32
C PHE A 48 15.58 -4.37 -2.95
N ALA A 49 16.90 -4.20 -2.72
CA ALA A 49 17.53 -4.42 -1.43
C ALA A 49 16.98 -3.50 -0.34
N LEU A 50 16.80 -2.20 -0.63
CA LEU A 50 16.17 -1.25 0.29
C LEU A 50 14.73 -1.63 0.62
N THR A 51 13.96 -2.07 -0.39
CA THR A 51 12.59 -2.52 -0.20
C THR A 51 12.53 -3.79 0.65
N LEU A 52 13.43 -4.75 0.43
CA LEU A 52 13.56 -5.94 1.26
C LEU A 52 13.92 -5.59 2.71
N ILE A 53 14.91 -4.72 2.93
CA ILE A 53 15.31 -4.26 4.27
C ILE A 53 14.14 -3.56 4.96
N PHE A 54 13.38 -2.74 4.23
CA PHE A 54 12.18 -2.09 4.75
C PHE A 54 11.13 -3.13 5.20
N TRP A 55 10.81 -4.11 4.36
CA TRP A 55 9.85 -5.16 4.73
C TRP A 55 10.33 -6.02 5.89
N LEU A 56 11.61 -6.41 5.90
CA LEU A 56 12.22 -7.14 7.02
C LEU A 56 12.16 -6.32 8.32
N SER A 57 12.40 -5.01 8.25
CA SER A 57 12.25 -4.10 9.38
C SER A 57 10.80 -4.05 9.87
N VAL A 58 9.82 -3.93 8.97
CA VAL A 58 8.39 -3.95 9.32
C VAL A 58 7.98 -5.30 9.92
N PHE A 59 8.51 -6.43 9.47
CA PHE A 59 8.14 -7.71 10.07
C PHE A 59 8.88 -8.03 11.36
N ASN A 60 10.12 -7.58 11.53
CA ASN A 60 10.94 -7.92 12.69
C ASN A 60 10.79 -6.91 13.83
N LEU A 61 10.80 -5.61 13.51
CA LEU A 61 10.90 -4.54 14.50
C LEU A 61 9.52 -4.12 15.03
N TYR A 62 8.54 -4.01 14.15
CA TYR A 62 7.18 -3.58 14.47
C TYR A 62 6.46 -4.43 15.53
N PRO A 63 6.48 -5.78 15.52
CA PRO A 63 5.76 -6.56 16.53
C PRO A 63 6.31 -6.36 17.94
N ARG A 64 7.61 -6.05 18.11
CA ARG A 64 8.22 -5.77 19.43
C ARG A 64 7.67 -4.48 20.03
N TYR A 65 7.57 -3.42 19.23
CA TYR A 65 7.04 -2.14 19.70
C TYR A 65 5.52 -2.16 19.87
N PHE A 66 4.81 -2.92 19.03
CA PHE A 66 3.36 -3.02 19.11
C PHE A 66 2.91 -3.70 20.41
N ALA A 67 3.61 -4.74 20.86
CA ALA A 67 3.35 -5.37 22.15
C ALA A 67 3.50 -4.38 23.33
N TYR A 68 4.54 -3.54 23.29
CA TYR A 68 4.77 -2.52 24.31
C TYR A 68 3.70 -1.41 24.30
N LEU A 69 3.38 -0.87 23.11
CA LEU A 69 2.33 0.14 22.96
C LEU A 69 0.97 -0.40 23.39
N SER A 70 0.64 -1.65 23.03
CA SER A 70 -0.65 -2.26 23.35
C SER A 70 -0.95 -2.31 24.84
N ARG A 71 0.05 -2.58 25.68
CA ARG A 71 -0.07 -2.55 27.15
C ARG A 71 -0.32 -1.15 27.70
N ARG A 72 0.28 -0.13 27.07
CA ARG A 72 0.12 1.25 27.53
C ARG A 72 -1.23 1.83 27.10
N PHE A 73 -1.70 1.47 25.90
CA PHE A 73 -3.05 1.83 25.45
C PHE A 73 -4.15 1.12 26.26
N SER A 74 -3.96 -0.14 26.64
CA SER A 74 -4.95 -0.85 27.47
C SER A 74 -5.10 -0.19 28.84
N TYR A 75 -4.01 0.27 29.45
CA TYR A 75 -4.05 1.02 30.71
C TYR A 75 -4.92 2.28 30.62
N TYR A 76 -4.79 3.05 29.53
CA TYR A 76 -5.53 4.31 29.40
C TYR A 76 -6.99 4.14 28.96
N VAL A 77 -7.32 3.06 28.23
CA VAL A 77 -8.66 2.87 27.66
C VAL A 77 -9.53 1.96 28.53
N PHE A 78 -8.94 0.92 29.13
CA PHE A 78 -9.68 -0.12 29.83
C PHE A 78 -9.42 -0.12 31.34
N GLU A 79 -8.51 0.71 31.85
CA GLU A 79 -8.06 0.74 33.26
C GLU A 79 -7.63 -0.64 33.80
N ASP A 80 -7.40 -1.61 32.91
CA ASP A 80 -7.09 -3.00 33.20
C ASP A 80 -5.80 -3.42 32.48
N GLU A 81 -4.84 -3.92 33.26
CA GLU A 81 -3.51 -4.28 32.79
C GLU A 81 -3.49 -5.60 31.98
N ASN A 82 -4.56 -6.40 32.05
CA ASN A 82 -4.64 -7.72 31.41
C ASN A 82 -5.44 -7.76 30.10
N ALA A 83 -6.06 -6.66 29.67
CA ALA A 83 -6.80 -6.59 28.41
C ALA A 83 -5.83 -6.60 27.20
N SER A 84 -5.54 -7.79 26.68
CA SER A 84 -4.62 -7.97 25.55
C SER A 84 -5.20 -7.40 24.24
N LEU A 85 -4.86 -6.14 23.96
CA LEU A 85 -5.27 -5.40 22.75
C LEU A 85 -4.89 -6.13 21.44
N SER A 86 -3.85 -6.97 21.48
CA SER A 86 -3.41 -7.82 20.38
C SER A 86 -4.38 -8.98 20.06
N ALA A 87 -5.10 -9.50 21.05
CA ALA A 87 -6.14 -10.51 20.83
C ALA A 87 -7.35 -9.88 20.12
N ALA A 88 -7.79 -8.71 20.60
CA ALA A 88 -8.86 -7.94 19.96
C ALA A 88 -8.52 -7.53 18.52
N LEU A 89 -7.27 -7.09 18.28
CA LEU A 89 -6.81 -6.75 16.93
C LEU A 89 -6.74 -7.98 16.00
N ARG A 90 -6.30 -9.12 16.52
CA ARG A 90 -6.26 -10.38 15.76
C ARG A 90 -7.65 -10.85 15.37
N GLU A 91 -8.63 -10.70 16.25
CA GLU A 91 -10.02 -11.02 15.95
C GLU A 91 -10.60 -10.06 14.90
N TRP A 92 -10.37 -8.75 15.05
CA TRP A 92 -10.75 -7.76 14.04
C TRP A 92 -10.11 -8.02 12.67
N ALA A 93 -8.81 -8.34 12.63
CA ALA A 93 -8.09 -8.62 11.38
C ALA A 93 -8.57 -9.91 10.71
N ARG A 94 -8.80 -10.98 11.50
CA ARG A 94 -9.36 -12.25 11.01
C ARG A 94 -10.76 -12.06 10.43
N GLU A 95 -11.55 -11.20 11.06
CA GLU A 95 -12.88 -10.84 10.62
C GLU A 95 -12.86 -9.96 9.35
N GLY A 96 -11.93 -9.01 9.23
CA GLY A 96 -11.71 -8.22 8.01
C GLY A 96 -11.29 -9.08 6.82
N VAL A 97 -10.37 -10.02 7.02
CA VAL A 97 -9.95 -10.98 5.99
C VAL A 97 -11.12 -11.87 5.56
N ARG A 98 -11.92 -12.38 6.50
CA ARG A 98 -13.13 -13.17 6.20
C ARG A 98 -14.17 -12.38 5.42
N ARG A 99 -14.35 -11.10 5.71
CA ARG A 99 -15.28 -10.24 4.96
C ARG A 99 -14.80 -9.98 3.54
N VAL A 100 -13.51 -9.79 3.33
CA VAL A 100 -12.94 -9.62 1.98
C VAL A 100 -13.01 -10.93 1.18
N LEU A 101 -12.64 -12.06 1.80
CA LEU A 101 -12.75 -13.38 1.15
C LEU A 101 -14.21 -13.76 0.88
N GLY A 102 -15.12 -13.53 1.84
CA GLY A 102 -16.54 -13.82 1.74
C GLY A 102 -17.27 -12.91 0.74
N SER A 103 -16.86 -11.65 0.64
CA SER A 103 -17.35 -10.70 -0.38
C SER A 103 -16.92 -11.13 -1.79
N GLY A 104 -15.69 -11.62 -1.95
CA GLY A 104 -15.21 -12.21 -3.21
C GLY A 104 -15.98 -13.48 -3.61
N ALA A 105 -16.31 -14.35 -2.65
CA ALA A 105 -17.09 -15.56 -2.89
C ALA A 105 -18.56 -15.27 -3.25
N ALA A 106 -19.18 -14.27 -2.62
CA ALA A 106 -20.55 -13.84 -2.92
C ALA A 106 -20.69 -13.16 -4.29
N ALA A 107 -19.65 -12.40 -4.71
CA ALA A 107 -19.59 -11.79 -6.04
C ALA A 107 -19.47 -12.84 -7.16
N GLY A 108 -18.70 -13.92 -6.94
CA GLY A 108 -18.59 -15.03 -7.89
C GLY A 108 -19.88 -15.84 -8.05
N GLY A 109 -20.68 -15.97 -6.97
CA GLY A 109 -21.96 -16.68 -7.01
C GLY A 109 -23.04 -15.96 -7.83
N LYS A 110 -23.17 -14.63 -7.69
CA LYS A 110 -24.14 -13.85 -8.48
C LYS A 110 -23.84 -13.85 -9.99
N ALA A 111 -22.57 -13.82 -10.37
CA ALA A 111 -22.17 -13.89 -11.79
C ALA A 111 -22.56 -15.24 -12.43
N LYS A 112 -22.42 -16.34 -11.68
CA LYS A 112 -22.73 -17.69 -12.17
C LYS A 112 -24.23 -17.94 -12.31
N VAL A 113 -25.06 -17.36 -11.44
CA VAL A 113 -26.54 -17.47 -11.51
C VAL A 113 -27.10 -16.63 -12.66
N LEU A 114 -26.53 -15.46 -12.95
CA LEU A 114 -26.91 -14.65 -14.11
C LEU A 114 -26.53 -15.31 -15.44
N ALA A 115 -25.40 -16.01 -15.50
CA ALA A 115 -25.00 -16.78 -16.70
C ALA A 115 -25.82 -18.07 -16.91
N ALA A 116 -26.46 -18.60 -15.86
CA ALA A 116 -27.28 -19.82 -15.93
C ALA A 116 -28.78 -19.54 -16.13
N GLY A 117 -29.22 -18.28 -16.07
CA GLY A 117 -30.61 -17.86 -16.25
C GLY A 117 -30.96 -17.39 -17.68
N GLU A 118 -30.00 -17.43 -18.61
CA GLU A 118 -30.20 -17.06 -20.02
C GLU A 118 -30.21 -18.28 -20.99
N LEU A 119 -30.45 -19.49 -20.47
CA LEU A 119 -30.73 -20.70 -21.26
C LEU A 119 -32.12 -21.24 -20.87
#